data_AF-A0A539D6L6-F1
#
_entry.id   AF-A0A539D6L6-F1
#
_cell.length_a   1.000
_cell.length_b   1.000
_cell.length_c   1.000
_cell.angle_alpha   90.00
_cell.angle_beta   90.00
_cell.angle_gamma   90.00
#
_symmetry.space_group_name_H-M   'P 1'
#
loop_
_entity.id
_entity.type
_entity.pdbx_description
1 polymer ?
#
loop_
_entity_poly.entity_id
_entity_poly.type
_entity_poly.pdbx_seq_one_letter_code
_entity_poly.pdbx_strand_id
1 'polypeptide(L)'
;PPPPPAPTPPAPPQITAASFIERPNGRDFANEYPARAMEREKTGSVVLDCTVRADGRLNCVVASEDPPNWGFGDASLRIARRFKVRPQLANGVPTEGGRIRVPIRWNLE
;
A
#
# COMPACT_ATOMS: atom_id res chain seq x y z
N PRO A 1 16.84 36.56 -23.95
CA PRO A 1 17.24 35.44 -23.07
C PRO A 1 15.97 34.67 -22.66
N PRO A 2 15.92 33.34 -22.71
CA PRO A 2 14.79 32.59 -22.17
C PRO A 2 14.75 32.72 -20.64
N PRO A 3 13.57 32.72 -20.01
CA PRO A 3 13.47 32.71 -18.55
C PRO A 3 14.09 31.42 -17.98
N PRO A 4 14.72 31.48 -16.80
CA PRO A 4 15.26 30.29 -16.15
C PRO A 4 14.14 29.28 -15.88
N PRO A 5 14.41 27.97 -16.05
CA PRO A 5 13.44 26.93 -15.71
C PRO A 5 13.07 27.04 -14.22
N ALA A 6 11.78 26.93 -13.91
CA ALA A 6 11.30 26.98 -12.54
C ALA A 6 11.95 25.87 -11.69
N PRO A 7 12.22 26.10 -10.39
CA PRO A 7 12.73 25.06 -9.51
C PRO A 7 11.73 23.90 -9.45
N THR A 8 12.21 22.69 -9.71
CA THR A 8 11.43 21.45 -9.63
C THR A 8 10.90 21.25 -8.20
N PRO A 9 9.63 20.86 -8.01
CA PRO A 9 9.13 20.51 -6.68
C PRO A 9 10.01 19.40 -6.06
N PRO A 10 10.26 19.43 -4.74
CA PRO A 10 10.94 18.34 -4.05
C PRO A 10 10.23 17.02 -4.35
N ALA A 11 11.01 15.98 -4.67
CA ALA A 11 10.45 14.65 -4.87
C ALA A 11 9.74 14.18 -3.58
N PRO A 12 8.60 13.47 -3.68
CA PRO A 12 7.92 12.94 -2.51
C PRO A 12 8.87 12.08 -1.66
N PRO A 13 8.74 12.11 -0.32
CA PRO A 13 9.57 11.28 0.54
C PRO A 13 9.41 9.80 0.16
N GLN A 14 10.54 9.15 -0.11
CA GLN A 14 10.60 7.75 -0.51
C GLN A 14 10.33 6.87 0.71
N ILE A 15 9.08 6.43 0.89
CA ILE A 15 8.73 5.49 1.95
C ILE A 15 9.32 4.12 1.60
N THR A 16 10.29 3.67 2.39
CA THR A 16 10.94 2.37 2.19
C THR A 16 10.31 1.30 3.07
N ALA A 17 10.51 0.02 2.72
CA ALA A 17 10.05 -1.11 3.53
C ALA A 17 10.53 -1.01 5.00
N ALA A 18 11.73 -0.50 5.25
CA ALA A 18 12.28 -0.32 6.61
C ALA A 18 11.45 0.64 7.49
N SER A 19 10.53 1.41 6.90
CA SER A 19 9.70 2.39 7.61
C SER A 19 8.45 1.78 8.23
N PHE A 20 8.08 0.55 7.86
CA PHE A 20 6.91 -0.14 8.38
C PHE A 20 7.20 -0.74 9.76
N ILE A 21 6.42 -0.33 10.77
CA ILE A 21 6.47 -0.86 12.14
C ILE A 21 5.64 -2.13 12.24
N GLU A 22 4.47 -2.13 11.60
CA GLU A 22 3.53 -3.24 11.65
C GLU A 22 3.18 -3.66 10.23
N ARG A 23 3.24 -4.97 10.00
CA ARG A 23 2.89 -5.58 8.73
C ARG A 23 1.98 -6.78 8.99
N PRO A 24 0.89 -6.92 8.22
CA PRO A 24 0.07 -8.12 8.26
C PRO A 24 0.91 -9.34 7.89
N ASN A 25 0.63 -10.45 8.58
CA ASN A 25 1.30 -11.74 8.37
C ASN A 25 0.43 -12.66 7.50
N GLY A 26 0.94 -13.85 7.13
CA GLY A 26 0.20 -14.79 6.29
C GLY A 26 -1.19 -15.18 6.82
N ARG A 27 -1.39 -15.22 8.14
CA ARG A 27 -2.70 -15.52 8.74
C ARG A 27 -3.68 -14.36 8.53
N ASP A 28 -3.20 -13.12 8.57
CA ASP A 28 -4.02 -11.96 8.22
C ASP A 28 -4.52 -12.06 6.78
N PHE A 29 -3.63 -12.39 5.84
CA PHE A 29 -4.00 -12.60 4.44
C PHE A 29 -5.00 -13.75 4.28
N ALA A 30 -4.77 -14.89 4.91
CA ALA A 30 -5.70 -16.02 4.85
C ALA A 30 -7.10 -15.66 5.40
N ASN A 31 -7.15 -14.90 6.50
CA ASN A 31 -8.41 -14.46 7.09
C ASN A 31 -9.17 -13.43 6.24
N GLU A 32 -8.45 -12.59 5.51
CA GLU A 32 -9.05 -11.56 4.64
C GLU A 32 -9.32 -12.04 3.21
N TYR A 33 -8.91 -13.28 2.89
CA TYR A 33 -9.04 -13.87 1.56
C TYR A 33 -10.52 -13.88 1.13
N PRO A 34 -10.86 -13.40 -0.08
CA PRO A 34 -12.24 -13.41 -0.54
C PRO A 34 -12.80 -14.85 -0.64
N ALA A 35 -13.90 -15.14 0.05
CA ALA A 35 -14.51 -16.49 0.07
C ALA A 35 -14.75 -17.03 -1.34
N ARG A 36 -15.32 -16.23 -2.23
CA ARG A 36 -15.57 -16.60 -3.64
C ARG A 36 -14.29 -16.97 -4.41
N ALA A 37 -13.19 -16.28 -4.13
CA ALA A 37 -11.90 -16.57 -4.76
C ALA A 37 -11.29 -17.84 -4.17
N MET A 38 -11.39 -18.02 -2.85
CA MET A 38 -10.93 -19.21 -2.13
C MET A 38 -11.67 -20.48 -2.60
N GLU A 39 -13.00 -20.44 -2.70
CA GLU A 39 -13.85 -21.56 -3.17
C GLU A 39 -13.54 -21.98 -4.61
N ARG A 40 -13.01 -21.07 -5.43
CA ARG A 40 -12.67 -21.31 -6.83
C ARG A 40 -11.17 -21.38 -7.10
N GLU A 41 -10.40 -21.47 -6.02
CA GLU A 41 -8.95 -21.55 -6.04
C GLU A 41 -8.30 -20.46 -6.92
N LYS A 42 -8.89 -19.26 -6.92
CA LYS A 42 -8.44 -18.14 -7.74
C LYS A 42 -7.41 -17.32 -7.01
N THR A 43 -6.30 -17.07 -7.70
CA THR A 43 -5.26 -16.14 -7.28
C THR A 43 -5.41 -14.80 -7.99
N GLY A 44 -4.77 -13.78 -7.43
CA GLY A 44 -4.87 -12.42 -7.97
C GLY A 44 -3.74 -11.52 -7.50
N SER A 45 -3.61 -10.37 -8.13
CA SER A 45 -2.66 -9.32 -7.80
C SER A 45 -3.37 -7.99 -7.73
N VAL A 46 -3.09 -7.22 -6.68
CA VAL A 46 -3.65 -5.90 -6.46
C VAL A 46 -2.53 -4.93 -6.20
N VAL A 47 -2.55 -3.79 -6.88
CA VAL A 47 -1.67 -2.68 -6.58
C VAL A 47 -2.48 -1.64 -5.84
N LEU A 48 -2.06 -1.31 -4.63
CA LEU A 48 -2.62 -0.20 -3.86
C LEU A 48 -1.76 1.05 -4.03
N ASP A 49 -2.40 2.21 -4.18
CA ASP A 49 -1.75 3.52 -4.02
C ASP A 49 -2.13 4.07 -2.64
N CYS A 50 -1.15 4.22 -1.78
CA CYS A 50 -1.33 4.55 -0.37
C CYS A 50 -0.69 5.88 -0.05
N THR A 51 -1.39 6.69 0.75
CA THR A 51 -0.84 7.92 1.34
C THR A 51 -0.68 7.73 2.84
N VAL A 52 0.50 8.06 3.36
CA VAL A 52 0.77 8.00 4.80
C VAL A 52 0.11 9.20 5.48
N ARG A 53 -0.64 8.92 6.55
CA ARG A 53 -1.28 9.93 7.39
C ARG A 53 -0.38 10.36 8.55
N ALA A 54 -0.72 11.47 9.19
CA ALA A 54 -0.07 12.01 10.38
C ALA A 54 0.12 10.97 11.51
N ASP A 55 -0.85 10.06 11.66
CA ASP A 55 -0.86 9.01 12.69
C ASP A 55 -0.05 7.76 12.30
N GLY A 56 0.66 7.80 11.16
CA GLY A 56 1.42 6.68 10.63
C GLY A 56 0.56 5.58 9.99
N ARG A 57 -0.76 5.77 9.93
CA ARG A 57 -1.65 4.87 9.19
C ARG A 57 -1.59 5.14 7.70
N LEU A 58 -1.94 4.14 6.91
CA LEU A 58 -2.04 4.26 5.47
C LEU A 58 -3.48 4.50 5.05
N ASN A 59 -3.69 5.53 4.23
CA ASN A 59 -4.91 5.72 3.47
C ASN A 59 -4.69 5.19 2.06
N CYS A 60 -5.17 3.98 1.78
CA CYS A 60 -4.95 3.30 0.51
C CYS A 60 -6.18 3.30 -0.37
N VAL A 61 -5.96 3.38 -1.67
CA VAL A 61 -6.96 3.15 -2.71
C VAL A 61 -6.45 2.07 -3.66
N VAL A 62 -7.37 1.34 -4.27
CA VAL A 62 -7.02 0.34 -5.28
C VAL A 62 -6.61 1.05 -6.56
N ALA A 63 -5.35 0.91 -6.95
CA ALA A 63 -4.82 1.45 -8.19
C ALA A 63 -5.04 0.48 -9.36
N SER A 64 -4.90 -0.81 -9.10
CA SER A 64 -5.14 -1.89 -10.07
C SER A 64 -5.53 -3.16 -9.35
N GLU A 65 -6.46 -3.92 -9.90
CA GLU A 65 -6.85 -5.26 -9.45
C GLU A 65 -6.90 -6.18 -10.67
N ASP A 66 -6.21 -7.32 -10.59
CA ASP A 66 -6.18 -8.34 -11.64
C ASP A 66 -6.22 -9.74 -11.02
N PRO A 67 -7.20 -10.60 -11.34
CA PRO A 67 -8.40 -10.31 -12.13
C PRO A 67 -9.39 -9.40 -11.36
N PRO A 68 -10.09 -8.47 -12.02
CA PRO A 68 -11.06 -7.60 -11.37
C PRO A 68 -12.33 -8.36 -10.95
N ASN A 69 -13.09 -7.77 -10.02
CA ASN A 69 -14.39 -8.26 -9.53
C ASN A 69 -14.34 -9.61 -8.78
N TRP A 70 -13.19 -9.97 -8.21
CA TRP A 70 -13.07 -11.13 -7.33
C TRP A 70 -13.06 -10.77 -5.85
N GLY A 71 -12.98 -9.47 -5.53
CA GLY A 71 -12.96 -8.96 -4.17
C GLY A 71 -11.55 -8.81 -3.59
N PHE A 72 -10.52 -9.01 -4.42
CA PHE A 72 -9.13 -8.84 -3.99
C PHE A 72 -8.82 -7.40 -3.61
N GLY A 73 -9.35 -6.42 -4.33
CA GLY A 73 -9.16 -5.01 -4.01
C GLY A 73 -9.67 -4.65 -2.62
N ASP A 74 -10.89 -5.08 -2.30
CA ASP A 74 -11.50 -4.84 -1.00
C ASP A 74 -10.76 -5.56 0.13
N ALA A 75 -10.36 -6.82 -0.08
CA ALA A 75 -9.49 -7.55 0.85
C ALA A 75 -8.14 -6.86 1.07
N SER A 76 -7.52 -6.37 -0.01
CA SER A 76 -6.27 -5.61 0.04
C SER A 76 -6.43 -4.32 0.82
N LEU A 77 -7.56 -3.62 0.71
CA LEU A 77 -7.85 -2.44 1.53
C LEU A 77 -8.00 -2.78 3.02
N ARG A 78 -8.58 -3.94 3.37
CA ARG A 78 -8.67 -4.39 4.77
C ARG A 78 -7.29 -4.67 5.36
N ILE A 79 -6.45 -5.39 4.61
CA ILE A 79 -5.05 -5.67 4.94
C ILE A 79 -4.26 -4.37 5.06
N ALA A 80 -4.46 -3.42 4.16
CA ALA A 80 -3.82 -2.11 4.16
C ALA A 80 -4.02 -1.34 5.47
N ARG A 81 -5.20 -1.46 6.10
CA ARG A 81 -5.48 -0.80 7.39
C ARG A 81 -4.67 -1.37 8.56
N ARG A 82 -4.13 -2.59 8.44
CA ARG A 82 -3.22 -3.18 9.44
C ARG A 82 -1.78 -2.74 9.26
N PHE A 83 -1.41 -2.18 8.11
CA PHE A 83 -0.07 -1.63 7.96
C PHE A 83 0.08 -0.34 8.76
N LYS A 84 1.19 -0.25 9.48
CA LYS A 84 1.57 0.95 10.22
C LYS A 84 2.98 1.36 9.87
N VAL A 85 3.16 2.62 9.50
CA VAL A 85 4.44 3.23 9.15
C VAL A 85 4.89 4.11 10.29
N ARG A 86 6.22 4.22 10.47
CA ARG A 86 6.80 5.20 11.38
C ARG A 86 6.39 6.61 10.96
N PRO A 87 5.98 7.48 11.88
CA PRO A 87 5.64 8.87 11.54
C PRO A 87 6.86 9.66 11.02
N GLN A 88 8.07 9.15 11.28
CA GLN A 88 9.33 9.74 10.84
C GLN A 88 10.27 8.65 10.30
N LEU A 89 10.91 8.95 9.18
CA LEU A 89 11.97 8.12 8.59
C LEU A 89 13.24 8.17 9.45
N ALA A 90 14.15 7.23 9.22
CA ALA A 90 15.42 7.15 9.97
C ALA A 90 16.31 8.41 9.84
N ASN A 91 16.15 9.17 8.76
CA ASN A 91 16.84 10.44 8.50
C ASN A 91 16.13 11.66 9.10
N GLY A 92 15.07 11.46 9.88
CA GLY A 92 14.32 12.53 10.51
C GLY A 92 13.23 13.16 9.64
N VAL A 93 13.02 12.70 8.40
CA VAL A 93 11.98 13.24 7.51
C VAL A 93 10.59 12.70 7.91
N PRO A 94 9.56 13.54 8.07
CA PRO A 94 8.20 13.06 8.33
C PRO A 94 7.70 12.21 7.17
N THR A 95 7.03 11.11 7.48
CA THR A 95 6.43 10.24 6.46
C THR A 95 5.06 10.71 6.01
N GLU A 96 4.42 11.60 6.76
CA GLU A 96 3.13 12.20 6.43
C GLU A 96 3.12 12.78 5.00
N GLY A 97 2.05 12.51 4.26
CA GLY A 97 1.90 12.94 2.87
C GLY A 97 2.75 12.12 1.88
N GLY A 98 3.61 11.23 2.38
CA GLY A 98 4.33 10.27 1.56
C GLY A 98 3.37 9.34 0.82
N ARG A 99 3.61 9.16 -0.47
CA ARG A 99 2.89 8.18 -1.30
C ARG A 99 3.71 6.92 -1.46
N ILE A 100 3.06 5.77 -1.36
CA ILE A 100 3.68 4.46 -1.54
C ILE A 100 2.74 3.55 -2.34
N ARG A 101 3.31 2.79 -3.26
CA ARG A 101 2.60 1.72 -3.96
C ARG A 101 2.88 0.38 -3.31
N VAL A 102 1.83 -0.33 -2.91
CA VAL A 102 1.93 -1.63 -2.25
C VAL A 102 1.34 -2.69 -3.18
N PRO A 103 2.18 -3.47 -3.88
CA PRO A 103 1.71 -4.64 -4.61
C PRO A 103 1.41 -5.77 -3.62
N ILE A 104 0.19 -6.27 -3.65
CA ILE A 104 -0.30 -7.42 -2.89
C ILE A 104 -0.57 -8.55 -3.87
N ARG A 105 -0.02 -9.73 -3.57
CA ARG A 105 -0.32 -10.96 -4.30
C ARG A 105 -1.15 -11.87 -3.40
N TRP A 106 -2.24 -12.36 -3.96
CA TRP A 106 -3.16 -13.30 -3.34
C TRP A 106 -2.91 -14.67 -3.94
N ASN A 107 -2.30 -15.54 -3.13
CA ASN A 107 -1.98 -16.91 -3.49
C ASN A 107 -2.65 -17.87 -2.51
N LEU A 108 -2.99 -19.05 -2.98
CA LEU A 108 -3.44 -20.18 -2.17
C LEU A 108 -2.27 -21.16 -2.16
N GLU A 109 -1.52 -21.16 -1.08
CA GLU A 109 -0.45 -22.14 -0.81
C GLU A 109 -0.87 -23.01 0.38
#